data_AF-A0A1B7Y7U8-F1
#
_entry.id   AF-A0A1B7Y7U8-F1
#
_cell.length_a   1.000
_cell.length_b   1.000
_cell.length_c   1.000
_cell.angle_alpha   90.00
_cell.angle_beta   90.00
_cell.angle_gamma   90.00
#
_symmetry.space_group_name_H-M   'P 1'
#
loop_
_entity.id
_entity.type
_entity.pdbx_description
1 polymer ?
#
loop_
_entity_poly.entity_id
_entity_poly.type
_entity_poly.pdbx_seq_one_letter_code
_entity_poly.pdbx_strand_id
1 'polypeptide(L)'
;MGDTAPKDSSKDLSNRFAALTVNEPSQAFLEEFRNAPHERPVPRDEDPASYEAEPQTSIEDVLFAFTVLVNDLDRIQSQIEWIWSNHRNRKFDLADAAVATNTAISVARGMIEEVAPLLDAHDRGVSGVLNKFYLMICLQKGYTAEQVHLTNSRDNFNYNTYDIANQCYMVAFQLLQGFTDDLKPHHIPLVNEGMFGEYNPNSDRASKTGQEKFQEDTILLLEFFTELVTVIQLIPSYPVEDEFLREMRKFDKAPIVSFSLIITAQVFLDIHHTMRTATRRSFKEIVQEATVMDNSLGRHLEFHERLKINH
;
A
#
# COMPACT_ATOMS: atom_id res chain seq x y z
N MET A 1 -63.55 -5.49 2.64
CA MET A 1 -62.87 -5.26 1.35
C MET A 1 -62.59 -3.77 1.27
N GLY A 2 -61.40 -3.22 1.43
CA GLY A 2 -60.04 -3.72 1.57
C GLY A 2 -59.17 -2.47 1.33
N ASP A 3 -58.79 -1.78 2.41
CA ASP A 3 -57.93 -0.59 2.35
C ASP A 3 -56.48 -1.04 2.19
N THR A 4 -55.84 -0.66 1.07
CA THR A 4 -54.41 -0.83 0.86
C THR A 4 -53.67 0.45 1.21
N ALA A 5 -52.87 0.38 2.27
CA ALA A 5 -51.91 1.39 2.68
C ALA A 5 -50.87 1.68 1.58
N PRO A 6 -50.24 2.88 1.56
CA PRO A 6 -49.21 3.21 0.60
C PRO A 6 -47.97 2.36 0.88
N LYS A 7 -47.43 1.71 -0.16
CA LYS A 7 -46.18 0.95 -0.08
C LYS A 7 -45.00 1.91 0.14
N ASP A 8 -44.29 1.60 1.22
CA ASP A 8 -42.98 2.04 1.66
C ASP A 8 -42.01 2.37 0.50
N SER A 9 -41.62 3.66 0.39
CA SER A 9 -40.71 4.20 -0.63
C SER A 9 -39.24 4.17 -0.20
N SER A 10 -38.87 3.38 0.80
CA SER A 10 -37.49 3.36 1.35
C SER A 10 -36.55 2.33 0.70
N LYS A 11 -37.04 1.51 -0.25
CA LYS A 11 -36.20 0.50 -0.94
C LYS A 11 -35.38 1.04 -2.12
N ASP A 12 -35.56 2.31 -2.51
CA ASP A 12 -35.04 2.86 -3.77
C ASP A 12 -33.76 3.70 -3.64
N LEU A 13 -33.05 3.59 -2.51
CA LEU A 13 -31.74 4.22 -2.29
C LEU A 13 -30.58 3.21 -2.35
N SER A 14 -30.85 1.96 -2.72
CA SER A 14 -29.80 0.99 -3.03
C SER A 14 -29.06 1.45 -4.29
N ASN A 15 -27.77 1.75 -4.12
CA ASN A 15 -26.76 2.07 -5.13
C ASN A 15 -27.30 2.26 -6.57
N ARG A 16 -27.48 3.51 -7.01
CA ARG A 16 -27.95 3.85 -8.36
C ARG A 16 -27.01 3.38 -9.49
N PHE A 17 -25.80 2.94 -9.14
CA PHE A 17 -24.86 2.30 -10.05
C PHE A 17 -24.99 0.77 -10.09
N ALA A 18 -25.82 0.14 -9.26
CA ALA A 18 -26.06 -1.31 -9.29
C ALA A 18 -26.75 -1.76 -10.60
N ALA A 19 -27.43 -0.84 -11.29
CA ALA A 19 -28.01 -1.09 -12.60
C ALA A 19 -27.01 -0.91 -13.77
N LEU A 20 -25.80 -0.40 -13.50
CA LEU A 20 -24.77 -0.20 -14.50
C LEU A 20 -23.88 -1.44 -14.56
N THR A 21 -23.99 -2.19 -15.65
CA THR A 21 -23.03 -3.21 -16.01
C THR A 21 -21.82 -2.54 -16.66
N VAL A 22 -20.65 -2.61 -16.02
CA VAL A 22 -19.39 -2.29 -16.69
C VAL A 22 -19.15 -3.40 -17.71
N ASN A 23 -19.31 -3.06 -18.99
CA ASN A 23 -18.97 -3.98 -20.07
C ASN A 23 -17.46 -3.95 -20.25
N GLU A 24 -16.75 -4.73 -19.44
CA GLU A 24 -15.37 -5.06 -19.76
C GLU A 24 -15.36 -5.87 -21.07
N PRO A 25 -14.53 -5.48 -22.05
CA PRO A 25 -14.43 -6.25 -23.28
C PRO A 25 -14.04 -7.69 -22.93
N SER A 26 -14.78 -8.67 -23.45
CA SER A 26 -14.48 -10.07 -23.16
C SER A 26 -13.03 -10.40 -23.54
N GLN A 27 -12.38 -11.33 -22.82
CA GLN A 27 -11.04 -11.83 -23.19
C GLN A 27 -10.99 -12.24 -24.67
N ALA A 28 -12.04 -12.88 -25.19
CA ALA A 28 -12.15 -13.22 -26.60
C ALA A 28 -12.12 -11.99 -27.53
N PHE A 29 -12.81 -10.90 -27.17
CA PHE A 29 -12.77 -9.63 -27.90
C PHE A 29 -11.38 -8.98 -27.84
N LEU A 30 -10.75 -8.96 -26.65
CA LEU A 30 -9.40 -8.41 -26.50
C LEU A 30 -8.37 -9.22 -27.30
N GLU A 31 -8.48 -10.55 -27.32
CA GLU A 31 -7.62 -11.43 -28.12
C GLU A 31 -7.89 -11.29 -29.62
N GLU A 32 -9.14 -11.08 -30.03
CA GLU A 32 -9.52 -10.82 -31.42
C GLU A 32 -8.90 -9.53 -31.95
N PHE A 33 -8.87 -8.46 -31.13
CA PHE A 33 -8.19 -7.21 -31.49
C PHE A 33 -6.66 -7.28 -31.35
N ARG A 34 -6.14 -7.98 -30.33
CA ARG A 34 -4.69 -8.17 -30.16
C ARG A 34 -4.07 -8.90 -31.35
N ASN A 35 -4.82 -9.83 -31.94
CA ASN A 35 -4.41 -10.63 -33.10
C ASN A 35 -5.11 -10.20 -34.40
N ALA A 36 -5.85 -9.09 -34.40
CA ALA A 36 -6.56 -8.64 -35.58
C ALA A 36 -5.56 -8.41 -36.72
N PRO A 37 -5.84 -8.90 -37.94
CA PRO A 37 -5.01 -8.62 -39.09
C PRO A 37 -5.19 -7.14 -39.46
N HIS A 38 -4.41 -6.28 -38.81
CA HIS A 38 -4.26 -4.91 -39.24
C HIS A 38 -3.43 -4.89 -40.52
N GLU A 39 -3.87 -4.12 -41.51
CA GLU A 39 -3.13 -3.91 -42.75
C GLU A 39 -1.82 -3.19 -42.38
N ARG A 40 -0.74 -3.97 -42.23
CA ARG A 40 0.59 -3.44 -41.94
C ARG A 40 1.02 -2.60 -43.15
N PRO A 41 1.74 -1.47 -42.95
CA PRO A 41 2.30 -0.72 -44.06
C PRO A 41 3.02 -1.66 -45.02
N VAL A 42 2.66 -1.61 -46.31
CA VAL A 42 3.30 -2.45 -47.32
C VAL A 42 4.79 -2.09 -47.35
N PRO A 43 5.70 -3.06 -47.16
CA PRO A 43 7.14 -2.81 -47.31
C PRO A 43 7.38 -2.16 -48.66
N ARG A 44 8.20 -1.11 -48.72
CA ARG A 44 8.64 -0.60 -50.03
C ARG A 44 9.33 -1.75 -50.75
N ASP A 45 8.91 -2.00 -51.98
CA ASP A 45 9.52 -3.01 -52.85
C ASP A 45 11.04 -2.86 -52.76
N GLU A 46 11.73 -3.92 -52.32
CA GLU A 46 13.19 -4.06 -52.05
C GLU A 46 13.64 -4.12 -50.57
N ASP A 47 12.76 -4.00 -49.58
CA ASP A 47 13.15 -4.23 -48.18
C ASP A 47 12.85 -5.67 -47.70
N PRO A 48 13.86 -6.55 -47.54
CA PRO A 48 13.66 -7.91 -47.05
C PRO A 48 13.42 -7.99 -45.53
N ALA A 49 13.47 -6.87 -44.80
CA ALA A 49 13.33 -6.86 -43.34
C ALA A 49 11.86 -6.95 -42.90
N SER A 50 11.57 -7.93 -42.03
CA SER A 50 10.32 -7.95 -41.25
C SER A 50 10.46 -6.99 -40.08
N TYR A 51 9.68 -5.92 -40.07
CA TYR A 51 9.61 -4.99 -38.95
C TYR A 51 8.55 -5.46 -37.95
N GLU A 52 9.01 -5.91 -36.78
CA GLU A 52 8.18 -6.18 -35.62
C GLU A 52 8.47 -5.12 -34.55
N ALA A 53 7.45 -4.72 -33.78
CA ALA A 53 7.66 -3.85 -32.65
C ALA A 53 8.58 -4.56 -31.64
N GLU A 54 9.63 -3.88 -31.20
CA GLU A 54 10.54 -4.42 -30.19
C GLU A 54 9.74 -4.73 -28.91
N PRO A 55 9.83 -5.95 -28.35
CA PRO A 55 9.19 -6.26 -27.08
C PRO A 55 9.75 -5.35 -25.99
N GLN A 56 8.88 -4.67 -25.23
CA GLN A 56 9.24 -3.82 -24.09
C GLN A 56 9.78 -4.65 -22.91
N THR A 57 10.94 -5.26 -23.11
CA THR A 57 11.57 -6.23 -22.20
C THR A 57 13.00 -5.83 -21.85
N SER A 58 13.49 -4.74 -22.45
CA SER A 58 14.80 -4.19 -22.10
C SER A 58 14.77 -3.67 -20.66
N ILE A 59 15.94 -3.61 -20.02
CA ILE A 59 16.04 -3.02 -18.68
C ILE A 59 15.68 -1.54 -18.71
N GLU A 60 15.95 -0.86 -19.82
CA GLU A 60 15.57 0.53 -20.05
C GLU A 60 14.05 0.71 -20.04
N ASP A 61 13.30 -0.17 -20.72
CA ASP A 61 11.83 -0.15 -20.74
C ASP A 61 11.25 -0.41 -19.35
N VAL A 62 11.78 -1.41 -18.64
CA VAL A 62 11.34 -1.75 -17.29
C VAL A 62 11.60 -0.58 -16.33
N LEU A 63 12.79 0.02 -16.38
CA LEU A 63 13.13 1.17 -15.54
C LEU A 63 12.32 2.41 -15.91
N PHE A 64 12.01 2.62 -17.19
CA PHE A 64 11.13 3.70 -17.63
C PHE A 64 9.72 3.52 -17.06
N ALA A 65 9.11 2.35 -17.26
CA ALA A 65 7.79 2.03 -16.72
C ALA A 65 7.76 2.16 -15.19
N PHE A 66 8.78 1.66 -14.51
CA PHE A 66 8.91 1.78 -13.06
C PHE A 66 9.09 3.25 -12.61
N THR A 67 9.85 4.06 -13.35
CA THR A 67 9.99 5.50 -13.07
C THR A 67 8.66 6.23 -13.17
N VAL A 68 7.86 5.94 -14.21
CA VAL A 68 6.51 6.50 -14.37
C VAL A 68 5.63 6.10 -13.19
N LEU A 69 5.62 4.82 -12.82
CA LEU A 69 4.87 4.31 -11.68
C LEU A 69 5.26 5.01 -10.37
N VAL A 70 6.56 5.11 -10.06
CA VAL A 70 7.07 5.79 -8.86
C VAL A 70 6.62 7.24 -8.82
N ASN A 71 6.65 7.97 -9.95
CA ASN A 71 6.19 9.36 -10.00
C ASN A 71 4.68 9.51 -9.73
N ASP A 72 3.84 8.58 -10.22
CA ASP A 72 2.41 8.62 -9.94
C ASP A 72 2.10 8.21 -8.49
N LEU A 73 2.86 7.27 -7.93
CA LEU A 73 2.76 6.89 -6.53
C LEU A 73 3.21 8.01 -5.58
N ASP A 74 4.25 8.76 -5.91
CA ASP A 74 4.70 9.93 -5.16
C ASP A 74 3.60 11.01 -5.07
N ARG A 75 2.82 11.19 -6.13
CA ARG A 75 1.64 12.09 -6.12
C ARG A 75 0.53 11.59 -5.22
N ILE A 76 0.29 10.28 -5.19
CA ILE A 76 -0.70 9.66 -4.30
C ILE A 76 -0.25 9.83 -2.84
N GLN A 77 1.01 9.54 -2.53
CA GLN A 77 1.57 9.71 -1.19
C GLN A 77 1.52 11.16 -0.73
N SER A 78 1.90 12.11 -1.59
CA SER A 78 1.78 13.54 -1.32
C SER A 78 0.35 13.95 -0.94
N GLN A 79 -0.67 13.36 -1.59
CA GLN A 79 -2.06 13.61 -1.22
C GLN A 79 -2.45 12.98 0.12
N ILE A 80 -1.98 11.76 0.40
CA ILE A 80 -2.19 11.11 1.70
C ILE A 80 -1.55 11.97 2.81
N GLU A 81 -0.30 12.40 2.65
CA GLU A 81 0.38 13.28 3.60
C GLU A 81 -0.37 14.59 3.82
N TRP A 82 -0.92 15.18 2.75
CA TRP A 82 -1.76 16.37 2.86
C TRP A 82 -3.04 16.10 3.66
N ILE A 83 -3.73 14.98 3.41
CA ILE A 83 -4.93 14.57 4.16
C ILE A 83 -4.59 14.42 5.65
N TRP A 84 -3.53 13.67 5.97
CA TRP A 84 -3.11 13.46 7.36
C TRP A 84 -2.60 14.72 8.03
N SER A 85 -1.96 15.63 7.29
CA SER A 85 -1.60 16.97 7.79
C SER A 85 -2.84 17.79 8.13
N ASN A 86 -3.91 17.70 7.34
CA ASN A 86 -5.17 18.38 7.65
C ASN A 86 -5.90 17.74 8.83
N HIS A 87 -5.90 16.41 8.94
CA HIS A 87 -6.41 15.72 10.12
C HIS A 87 -5.62 16.08 11.39
N ARG A 88 -4.27 16.09 11.32
CA ARG A 88 -3.40 16.58 12.40
C ARG A 88 -3.83 17.96 12.90
N ASN A 89 -4.13 18.84 11.96
CA ASN A 89 -4.57 20.22 12.19
C ASN A 89 -6.09 20.35 12.48
N ARG A 90 -6.81 19.25 12.70
CA ARG A 90 -8.24 19.19 13.03
C ARG A 90 -9.16 19.79 11.95
N LYS A 91 -8.74 19.69 10.69
CA LYS A 91 -9.54 20.12 9.53
C LYS A 91 -10.31 18.97 8.89
N PHE A 92 -9.80 17.74 9.00
CA PHE A 92 -10.46 16.52 8.54
C PHE A 92 -10.67 15.55 9.69
N ASP A 93 -11.76 14.80 9.62
CA ASP A 93 -12.07 13.75 10.57
C ASP A 93 -11.17 12.54 10.34
N LEU A 94 -10.96 11.76 11.40
CA LEU A 94 -10.10 10.57 11.33
C LEU A 94 -10.66 9.52 10.37
N ALA A 95 -11.97 9.33 10.36
CA ALA A 95 -12.63 8.40 9.45
C ALA A 95 -12.42 8.78 7.98
N ASP A 96 -12.51 10.07 7.65
CA ASP A 96 -12.27 10.58 6.30
C ASP A 96 -10.82 10.31 5.88
N ALA A 97 -9.86 10.60 6.77
CA ALA A 97 -8.44 10.35 6.51
C ALA A 97 -8.15 8.86 6.29
N ALA A 98 -8.73 7.98 7.11
CA ALA A 98 -8.56 6.54 7.00
C ALA A 98 -9.18 5.98 5.71
N VAL A 99 -10.43 6.35 5.39
CA VAL A 99 -11.13 5.90 4.17
C VAL A 99 -10.42 6.40 2.92
N ALA A 100 -9.99 7.66 2.90
CA ALA A 100 -9.26 8.22 1.77
C ALA A 100 -7.90 7.52 1.57
N THR A 101 -7.19 7.21 2.66
CA THR A 101 -5.92 6.45 2.60
C THR A 101 -6.14 5.06 2.02
N ASN A 102 -7.12 4.31 2.53
CA ASN A 102 -7.41 2.97 2.05
C ASN A 102 -7.84 2.96 0.57
N THR A 103 -8.62 3.98 0.16
CA THR A 103 -9.01 4.17 -1.24
C THR A 103 -7.81 4.49 -2.13
N ALA A 104 -6.94 5.39 -1.69
CA ALA A 104 -5.73 5.79 -2.41
C ALA A 104 -4.76 4.61 -2.60
N ILE A 105 -4.56 3.78 -1.58
CA ILE A 105 -3.76 2.55 -1.69
C ILE A 105 -4.41 1.55 -2.66
N SER A 106 -5.74 1.42 -2.63
CA SER A 106 -6.47 0.59 -3.59
C SER A 106 -6.26 1.06 -5.05
N VAL A 107 -6.23 2.38 -5.30
CA VAL A 107 -5.91 2.94 -6.62
C VAL A 107 -4.46 2.66 -7.01
N ALA A 108 -3.51 2.90 -6.09
CA ALA A 108 -2.09 2.60 -6.29
C ALA A 108 -1.88 1.12 -6.66
N ARG A 109 -2.60 0.20 -6.00
CA ARG A 109 -2.55 -1.23 -6.31
C ARG A 109 -2.93 -1.52 -7.77
N GLY A 110 -3.97 -0.88 -8.29
CA GLY A 110 -4.34 -1.04 -9.70
C GLY A 110 -3.22 -0.63 -10.66
N MET A 111 -2.56 0.51 -10.39
CA MET A 111 -1.39 0.96 -11.17
C MET A 111 -0.21 -0.01 -11.07
N ILE A 112 0.02 -0.58 -9.89
CA ILE A 112 1.08 -1.57 -9.67
C ILE A 112 0.78 -2.86 -10.44
N GLU A 113 -0.47 -3.32 -10.44
CA GLU A 113 -0.90 -4.53 -11.16
C GLU A 113 -0.69 -4.42 -12.68
N GLU A 114 -0.80 -3.22 -13.26
CA GLU A 114 -0.51 -2.97 -14.68
C GLU A 114 0.99 -3.13 -15.02
N VAL A 115 1.89 -2.76 -14.11
CA VAL A 115 3.35 -2.79 -14.33
C VAL A 115 3.98 -4.08 -13.80
N ALA A 116 3.32 -4.79 -12.88
CA ALA A 116 3.85 -5.99 -12.22
C ALA A 116 4.39 -7.06 -13.19
N PRO A 117 3.74 -7.40 -14.32
CA PRO A 117 4.27 -8.38 -15.26
C PRO A 117 5.65 -8.00 -15.83
N LEU A 118 5.90 -6.70 -16.04
CA LEU A 118 7.20 -6.20 -16.50
C LEU A 118 8.26 -6.31 -15.41
N LEU A 119 7.89 -6.06 -14.16
CA LEU A 119 8.79 -6.18 -13.02
C LEU A 119 9.17 -7.64 -12.77
N ASP A 120 8.20 -8.54 -12.82
CA ASP A 120 8.36 -9.97 -12.54
C ASP A 120 9.13 -10.70 -13.64
N ALA A 121 9.02 -10.25 -14.89
CA ALA A 121 9.77 -10.80 -16.02
C ALA A 121 11.27 -10.47 -15.97
N HIS A 122 11.65 -9.42 -15.24
CA HIS A 122 13.04 -9.01 -15.11
C HIS A 122 13.78 -9.84 -14.04
N ASP A 123 15.11 -10.02 -14.21
CA ASP A 123 15.94 -10.77 -13.25
C ASP A 123 15.75 -10.26 -11.81
N ARG A 124 15.47 -11.19 -10.89
CA ARG A 124 15.14 -10.99 -9.47
C ARG A 124 13.85 -10.21 -9.17
N GLY A 125 12.95 -10.07 -10.15
CA GLY A 125 11.62 -9.47 -9.97
C GLY A 125 11.66 -8.04 -9.41
N VAL A 126 10.67 -7.71 -8.57
CA VAL A 126 10.57 -6.43 -7.84
C VAL A 126 11.88 -6.05 -7.13
N SER A 127 12.52 -6.99 -6.43
CA SER A 127 13.79 -6.73 -5.72
C SER A 127 14.89 -6.29 -6.67
N GLY A 128 15.03 -6.95 -7.83
CA GLY A 128 16.02 -6.60 -8.84
C GLY A 128 15.79 -5.21 -9.43
N VAL A 129 14.56 -4.90 -9.80
CA VAL A 129 14.19 -3.59 -10.37
C VAL A 129 14.39 -2.48 -9.35
N LEU A 130 13.94 -2.66 -8.10
CA LEU A 130 14.06 -1.66 -7.04
C LEU A 130 15.53 -1.34 -6.72
N ASN A 131 16.39 -2.36 -6.63
CA ASN A 131 17.82 -2.17 -6.41
C ASN A 131 18.50 -1.41 -7.56
N LYS A 132 18.17 -1.75 -8.82
CA LYS A 132 18.69 -1.04 -10.00
C LYS A 132 18.20 0.40 -10.05
N PHE A 133 16.92 0.64 -9.77
CA PHE A 133 16.34 1.97 -9.72
C PHE A 133 17.00 2.83 -8.64
N TYR A 134 17.10 2.33 -7.42
CA TYR A 134 17.79 2.99 -6.31
C TYR A 134 19.26 3.32 -6.63
N LEU A 135 20.00 2.36 -7.22
CA LEU A 135 21.36 2.59 -7.67
C LEU A 135 21.42 3.71 -8.72
N MET A 136 20.53 3.66 -9.73
CA MET A 136 20.46 4.69 -10.78
C MET A 136 20.25 6.09 -10.18
N ILE A 137 19.30 6.26 -9.25
CA ILE A 137 19.05 7.55 -8.60
C ILE A 137 20.25 7.99 -7.76
N CYS A 138 20.91 7.09 -7.03
CA CYS A 138 22.13 7.41 -6.29
C CYS A 138 23.26 7.91 -7.21
N LEU A 139 23.49 7.23 -8.34
CA LEU A 139 24.50 7.65 -9.31
C LEU A 139 24.19 9.04 -9.89
N GLN A 140 22.92 9.31 -10.21
CA GLN A 140 22.47 10.63 -10.68
C GLN A 140 22.68 11.74 -9.62
N LYS A 141 22.60 11.39 -8.33
CA LYS A 141 22.85 12.30 -7.21
C LYS A 141 24.33 12.43 -6.82
N GLY A 142 25.24 11.77 -7.56
CA GLY A 142 26.69 11.92 -7.41
C GLY A 142 27.37 10.90 -6.51
N TYR A 143 26.67 9.85 -6.08
CA TYR A 143 27.30 8.72 -5.38
C TYR A 143 27.97 7.76 -6.38
N THR A 144 29.00 7.04 -5.95
CA THR A 144 29.57 5.93 -6.73
C THR A 144 28.91 4.60 -6.37
N ALA A 145 29.00 3.59 -7.24
CA ALA A 145 28.44 2.28 -6.97
C ALA A 145 29.02 1.63 -5.69
N GLU A 146 30.31 1.88 -5.42
CA GLU A 146 31.01 1.40 -4.22
C GLU A 146 30.52 2.11 -2.94
N GLN A 147 30.12 3.38 -3.06
CA GLN A 147 29.52 4.10 -1.93
C GLN A 147 28.11 3.58 -1.65
N VAL A 148 27.34 3.20 -2.68
CA VAL A 148 25.98 2.67 -2.52
C VAL A 148 25.99 1.25 -1.96
N HIS A 149 26.78 0.36 -2.57
CA HIS A 149 26.92 -1.03 -2.14
C HIS A 149 28.05 -1.16 -1.13
N LEU A 150 27.71 -1.01 0.15
CA LEU A 150 28.67 -1.21 1.25
C LEU A 150 29.15 -2.65 1.29
N THR A 151 30.29 -2.92 0.65
CA THR A 151 30.83 -4.28 0.44
C THR A 151 31.29 -4.94 1.74
N ASN A 152 31.41 -4.20 2.84
CA ASN A 152 31.99 -4.63 4.11
C ASN A 152 31.25 -4.12 5.37
N SER A 153 30.01 -3.62 5.27
CA SER A 153 29.28 -3.16 6.46
C SER A 153 28.47 -4.29 7.08
N ARG A 154 28.45 -4.39 8.42
CA ARG A 154 27.56 -5.31 9.15
C ARG A 154 26.07 -5.08 8.85
N ASP A 155 25.68 -3.85 8.51
CA ASP A 155 24.28 -3.44 8.37
C ASP A 155 23.74 -3.47 6.93
N ASN A 156 24.55 -3.80 5.92
CA ASN A 156 24.19 -3.84 4.49
C ASN A 156 23.41 -2.62 3.91
N PHE A 157 23.27 -1.52 4.67
CA PHE A 157 22.56 -0.31 4.26
C PHE A 157 23.42 0.94 4.46
N ASN A 158 23.50 1.78 3.42
CA ASN A 158 24.19 3.05 3.52
C ASN A 158 23.26 4.14 4.07
N TYR A 159 23.42 4.46 5.35
CA TYR A 159 22.62 5.52 5.98
C TYR A 159 22.80 6.91 5.35
N ASN A 160 23.90 7.17 4.63
CA ASN A 160 24.12 8.46 3.96
C ASN A 160 23.24 8.66 2.72
N THR A 161 22.66 7.59 2.19
CA THR A 161 21.72 7.62 1.06
C THR A 161 20.28 7.41 1.52
N TYR A 162 20.01 7.50 2.83
CA TYR A 162 18.69 7.24 3.42
C TYR A 162 17.56 8.00 2.71
N ASP A 163 17.70 9.30 2.46
CA ASP A 163 16.60 10.08 1.85
C ASP A 163 16.31 9.61 0.41
N ILE A 164 17.34 9.19 -0.34
CA ILE A 164 17.19 8.58 -1.67
C ILE A 164 16.55 7.20 -1.55
N ALA A 165 16.99 6.39 -0.58
CA ALA A 165 16.45 5.06 -0.32
C ALA A 165 14.96 5.13 0.04
N ASN A 166 14.55 6.09 0.88
CA ASN A 166 13.16 6.30 1.23
C ASN A 166 12.32 6.70 0.01
N GLN A 167 12.81 7.64 -0.82
CA GLN A 167 12.14 8.04 -2.08
C GLN A 167 12.02 6.89 -3.08
N CYS A 168 12.96 5.94 -3.07
CA CYS A 168 12.95 4.77 -3.93
C CYS A 168 12.24 3.56 -3.29
N TYR A 169 11.52 3.74 -2.19
CA TYR A 169 10.88 2.66 -1.41
C TYR A 169 11.83 1.57 -0.87
N MET A 170 13.13 1.81 -0.92
CA MET A 170 14.17 0.87 -0.51
C MET A 170 14.19 0.64 1.00
N VAL A 171 13.86 1.65 1.81
CA VAL A 171 13.78 1.52 3.28
C VAL A 171 12.68 0.52 3.67
N ALA A 172 11.45 0.73 3.19
CA ALA A 172 10.33 -0.18 3.44
C ALA A 172 10.62 -1.59 2.90
N PHE A 173 11.18 -1.70 1.69
CA PHE A 173 11.58 -2.98 1.12
C PHE A 173 12.59 -3.73 1.98
N GLN A 174 13.65 -3.07 2.46
CA GLN A 174 14.68 -3.74 3.26
C GLN A 174 14.15 -4.24 4.60
N LEU A 175 13.27 -3.47 5.25
CA LEU A 175 12.65 -3.89 6.51
C LEU A 175 11.72 -5.09 6.31
N LEU A 176 10.91 -5.09 5.25
CA LEU A 176 10.08 -6.25 4.87
C LEU A 176 10.92 -7.47 4.50
N GLN A 177 12.01 -7.27 3.76
CA GLN A 177 12.92 -8.33 3.36
C GLN A 177 13.61 -8.96 4.57
N GLY A 178 14.04 -8.15 5.55
CA GLY A 178 14.59 -8.63 6.81
C GLY A 178 13.58 -9.42 7.64
N PHE A 179 12.30 -9.01 7.61
CA PHE A 179 11.23 -9.68 8.34
C PHE A 179 10.79 -11.03 7.73
N THR A 180 11.23 -11.34 6.51
CA THR A 180 10.86 -12.61 5.82
C THR A 180 11.29 -13.84 6.63
N ASP A 181 12.44 -13.77 7.31
CA ASP A 181 12.98 -14.89 8.11
C ASP A 181 12.18 -15.19 9.39
N ASP A 182 11.34 -14.24 9.82
CA ASP A 182 10.49 -14.34 11.01
C ASP A 182 9.12 -14.97 10.72
N LEU A 183 8.70 -15.02 9.45
CA LEU A 183 7.41 -15.56 8.98
C LEU A 183 7.41 -17.09 8.83
N LYS A 184 7.85 -17.80 9.88
CA LYS A 184 7.85 -19.27 9.88
C LYS A 184 6.44 -19.81 10.15
N PRO A 185 6.01 -20.88 9.45
CA PRO A 185 4.72 -21.51 9.72
C PRO A 185 4.57 -21.88 11.20
N HIS A 186 3.44 -21.50 11.80
CA HIS A 186 3.12 -21.76 13.21
C HIS A 186 4.06 -21.13 14.24
N HIS A 187 4.83 -20.12 13.84
CA HIS A 187 5.65 -19.32 14.73
C HIS A 187 5.17 -17.87 14.75
N ILE A 188 4.82 -17.39 15.93
CA ILE A 188 4.49 -15.98 16.14
C ILE A 188 5.77 -15.29 16.58
N PRO A 189 6.26 -14.28 15.83
CA PRO A 189 7.41 -13.50 16.27
C PRO A 189 7.02 -12.71 17.53
N LEU A 190 7.47 -13.22 18.68
CA LEU A 190 7.26 -12.57 19.98
C LEU A 190 8.27 -11.43 20.13
N VAL A 191 7.77 -10.20 20.08
CA VAL A 191 8.55 -8.99 20.32
C VAL A 191 8.27 -8.50 21.74
N ASN A 192 9.32 -8.32 22.51
CA ASN A 192 9.22 -7.66 23.81
C ASN A 192 9.12 -6.15 23.59
N GLU A 193 8.34 -5.46 24.41
CA GLU A 193 8.24 -4.00 24.39
C GLU A 193 9.65 -3.37 24.43
N GLY A 194 9.92 -2.47 23.48
CA GLY A 194 11.21 -1.78 23.36
C GLY A 194 12.37 -2.62 22.79
N MET A 195 12.13 -3.85 22.31
CA MET A 195 13.17 -4.70 21.70
C MET A 195 13.92 -4.00 20.56
N PHE A 196 13.21 -3.20 19.75
CA PHE A 196 13.79 -2.45 18.64
C PHE A 196 14.21 -1.02 19.02
N GLY A 197 13.96 -0.61 20.26
CA GLY A 197 14.20 0.74 20.77
C GLY A 197 12.90 1.48 21.10
N GLU A 198 13.01 2.75 21.49
CA GLU A 198 11.87 3.60 21.86
C GLU A 198 11.67 4.71 20.81
N TYR A 199 10.48 4.75 20.21
CA TYR A 199 10.12 5.82 19.27
C TYR A 199 9.73 7.09 20.04
N ASN A 200 10.44 8.20 19.80
CA ASN A 200 10.10 9.50 20.38
C ASN A 200 9.32 10.38 19.39
N PRO A 201 7.98 10.45 19.47
CA PRO A 201 7.17 11.24 18.56
C PRO A 201 7.39 12.76 18.70
N ASN A 202 7.97 13.23 19.80
CA ASN A 202 8.24 14.66 20.01
C ASN A 202 9.55 15.14 19.35
N SER A 203 10.40 14.21 18.92
CA SER A 203 11.67 14.57 18.31
C SER A 203 11.47 15.12 16.89
N ASP A 204 12.27 16.13 16.52
CA ASP A 204 12.26 16.68 15.17
C ASP A 204 12.96 15.69 14.23
N ARG A 205 12.23 15.16 13.23
CA ARG A 205 12.81 14.25 12.25
C ARG A 205 13.65 14.98 11.21
N ALA A 206 13.35 16.23 10.91
CA ALA A 206 14.11 16.97 9.90
C ALA A 206 15.57 17.14 10.32
N SER A 207 15.85 17.20 11.63
CA SER A 207 17.20 17.30 12.18
C SER A 207 17.94 15.96 12.34
N LYS A 208 17.29 14.82 12.05
CA LYS A 208 17.89 13.49 12.24
C LYS A 208 18.81 13.08 11.10
N THR A 209 19.87 12.38 11.46
CA THR A 209 20.73 11.66 10.52
C THR A 209 19.96 10.52 9.84
N GLY A 210 20.44 10.04 8.69
CA GLY A 210 19.83 8.90 8.01
C GLY A 210 19.80 7.62 8.85
N GLN A 211 20.79 7.43 9.74
CA GLN A 211 20.81 6.30 10.67
C GLN A 211 19.71 6.41 11.71
N GLU A 212 19.52 7.60 12.31
CA GLU A 212 18.45 7.82 13.27
C GLU A 212 17.06 7.72 12.63
N LYS A 213 16.91 8.20 11.39
CA LYS A 213 15.67 8.05 10.61
C LYS A 213 15.34 6.58 10.35
N PHE A 214 16.33 5.80 9.88
CA PHE A 214 16.18 4.36 9.65
C PHE A 214 15.85 3.60 10.93
N GLN A 215 16.47 3.97 12.06
CA GLN A 215 16.16 3.37 13.35
C GLN A 215 14.71 3.63 13.77
N GLU A 216 14.20 4.85 13.59
CA GLU A 216 12.78 5.15 13.85
C GLU A 216 11.86 4.29 12.98
N ASP A 217 12.18 4.14 11.69
CA ASP A 217 11.36 3.36 10.76
C ASP A 217 11.39 1.87 11.10
N THR A 218 12.55 1.37 11.55
CA THR A 218 12.73 0.01 12.05
C THR A 218 11.82 -0.26 13.25
N ILE A 219 11.83 0.64 14.25
CA ILE A 219 10.96 0.52 15.43
C ILE A 219 9.49 0.48 15.00
N LEU A 220 9.06 1.48 14.21
CA LEU A 220 7.67 1.64 13.80
C LEU A 220 7.15 0.44 13.00
N LEU A 221 7.90 -0.02 12.00
CA LEU A 221 7.44 -1.10 11.13
C LEU A 221 7.57 -2.48 11.78
N LEU A 222 8.68 -2.80 12.45
CA LEU A 222 8.85 -4.15 13.00
C LEU A 222 7.89 -4.43 14.15
N GLU A 223 7.61 -3.45 15.02
CA GLU A 223 6.56 -3.61 16.04
C GLU A 223 5.20 -3.84 15.36
N PHE A 224 4.84 -3.01 14.39
CA PHE A 224 3.55 -3.12 13.70
C PHE A 224 3.39 -4.42 12.88
N PHE A 225 4.46 -4.91 12.24
CA PHE A 225 4.43 -6.18 11.51
C PHE A 225 4.09 -7.34 12.43
N THR A 226 4.66 -7.36 13.64
CA THR A 226 4.36 -8.43 14.60
C THR A 226 2.92 -8.38 15.10
N GLU A 227 2.34 -7.19 15.24
CA GLU A 227 0.91 -7.02 15.54
C GLU A 227 0.03 -7.55 14.40
N LEU A 228 0.33 -7.19 13.14
CA LEU A 228 -0.43 -7.68 11.98
C LEU A 228 -0.36 -9.21 11.86
N VAL A 229 0.84 -9.80 11.97
CA VAL A 229 1.02 -11.26 11.93
C VAL A 229 0.27 -11.93 13.07
N THR A 230 0.27 -11.35 14.26
CA THR A 230 -0.50 -11.85 15.40
C THR A 230 -1.99 -11.87 15.09
N VAL A 231 -2.55 -10.79 14.52
CA VAL A 231 -3.95 -10.75 14.10
C VAL A 231 -4.23 -11.80 13.02
N ILE A 232 -3.37 -11.93 12.01
CA ILE A 232 -3.53 -12.86 10.89
C ILE A 232 -3.55 -14.32 11.37
N GLN A 233 -2.61 -14.70 12.23
CA GLN A 233 -2.42 -16.09 12.65
C GLN A 233 -3.33 -16.51 13.81
N LEU A 234 -3.60 -15.60 14.78
CA LEU A 234 -4.41 -15.91 15.96
C LEU A 234 -5.89 -15.61 15.79
N ILE A 235 -6.25 -14.72 14.87
CA ILE A 235 -7.66 -14.32 14.63
C ILE A 235 -8.00 -14.47 13.13
N PRO A 236 -8.06 -15.71 12.59
CA PRO A 236 -8.31 -15.92 11.16
C PRO A 236 -9.63 -15.32 10.65
N SER A 237 -10.62 -15.15 11.53
CA SER A 237 -11.93 -14.55 11.23
C SER A 237 -12.01 -13.06 11.61
N TYR A 238 -10.88 -12.35 11.66
CA TYR A 238 -10.88 -10.92 11.95
C TYR A 238 -11.74 -10.17 10.91
N PRO A 239 -12.76 -9.40 11.33
CA PRO A 239 -13.84 -8.94 10.44
C PRO A 239 -13.50 -7.69 9.63
N VAL A 240 -12.41 -6.99 9.98
CA VAL A 240 -11.98 -5.75 9.34
C VAL A 240 -10.68 -6.02 8.61
N GLU A 241 -10.62 -5.72 7.32
CA GLU A 241 -9.39 -5.87 6.53
C GLU A 241 -9.14 -4.58 5.76
N ASP A 242 -8.10 -3.87 6.16
CA ASP A 242 -7.55 -2.77 5.39
C ASP A 242 -6.51 -3.29 4.38
N GLU A 243 -6.03 -2.39 3.52
CA GLU A 243 -5.07 -2.74 2.48
C GLU A 243 -3.77 -3.31 3.04
N PHE A 244 -3.28 -2.82 4.18
CA PHE A 244 -2.01 -3.28 4.75
C PHE A 244 -2.15 -4.67 5.37
N LEU A 245 -3.20 -4.91 6.17
CA LEU A 245 -3.49 -6.22 6.72
C LEU A 245 -3.71 -7.25 5.60
N ARG A 246 -4.37 -6.85 4.49
CA ARG A 246 -4.55 -7.73 3.33
C ARG A 246 -3.22 -8.11 2.67
N GLU A 247 -2.34 -7.14 2.40
CA GLU A 247 -1.04 -7.45 1.79
C GLU A 247 -0.14 -8.23 2.75
N MET A 248 -0.15 -7.93 4.05
CA MET A 248 0.56 -8.70 5.07
C MET A 248 0.04 -10.15 5.15
N ARG A 249 -1.27 -10.38 4.99
CA ARG A 249 -1.84 -11.73 4.94
C ARG A 249 -1.36 -12.52 3.72
N LYS A 250 -1.18 -11.86 2.57
CA LYS A 250 -0.58 -12.50 1.39
C LYS A 250 0.89 -12.85 1.66
N PHE A 251 1.61 -11.94 2.30
CA PHE A 251 3.02 -12.11 2.65
C PHE A 251 3.26 -13.22 3.68
N ASP A 252 2.43 -13.32 4.72
CA ASP A 252 2.46 -14.42 5.70
C ASP A 252 2.26 -15.80 5.05
N LYS A 253 1.37 -15.88 4.04
CA LYS A 253 1.12 -17.12 3.28
C LYS A 253 2.25 -17.46 2.31
N ALA A 254 2.79 -16.44 1.64
CA ALA A 254 3.86 -16.55 0.66
C ALA A 254 4.86 -15.43 0.93
N PRO A 255 5.96 -15.72 1.65
CA PRO A 255 6.97 -14.74 2.10
C PRO A 255 7.81 -14.14 0.95
N ILE A 256 7.12 -13.53 -0.01
CA ILE A 256 7.66 -12.81 -1.17
C ILE A 256 7.20 -11.37 -1.03
N VAL A 257 8.16 -10.45 -0.93
CA VAL A 257 7.86 -9.03 -0.76
C VAL A 257 7.31 -8.47 -2.08
N SER A 258 6.00 -8.18 -2.11
CA SER A 258 5.34 -7.55 -3.25
C SER A 258 5.51 -6.04 -3.25
N PHE A 259 5.44 -5.40 -4.42
CA PHE A 259 5.52 -3.94 -4.48
C PHE A 259 4.31 -3.25 -3.80
N SER A 260 3.12 -3.87 -3.86
CA SER A 260 1.94 -3.40 -3.12
C SER A 260 2.18 -3.38 -1.60
N LEU A 261 2.84 -4.41 -1.05
CA LEU A 261 3.18 -4.45 0.38
C LEU A 261 4.19 -3.36 0.75
N ILE A 262 5.19 -3.13 -0.11
CA ILE A 262 6.18 -2.06 0.07
C ILE A 262 5.48 -0.70 0.16
N ILE A 263 4.51 -0.42 -0.73
CA ILE A 263 3.75 0.83 -0.72
C ILE A 263 2.90 0.97 0.54
N THR A 264 2.23 -0.10 0.99
CA THR A 264 1.46 -0.03 2.25
C THR A 264 2.34 0.28 3.45
N ALA A 265 3.55 -0.31 3.51
CA ALA A 265 4.52 -0.02 4.57
C ALA A 265 5.08 1.40 4.49
N GLN A 266 5.36 1.90 3.28
CA GLN A 266 5.81 3.27 3.10
C GLN A 266 4.73 4.28 3.52
N VAL A 267 3.48 4.08 3.09
CA VAL A 267 2.36 4.96 3.48
C VAL A 267 2.18 4.98 5.00
N PHE A 268 2.31 3.84 5.67
CA PHE A 268 2.29 3.78 7.13
C PHE A 268 3.39 4.67 7.75
N LEU A 269 4.63 4.58 7.24
CA LEU A 269 5.71 5.46 7.67
C LEU A 269 5.39 6.93 7.42
N ASP A 270 4.92 7.29 6.23
CA ASP A 270 4.61 8.68 5.85
C ASP A 270 3.54 9.29 6.77
N ILE A 271 2.51 8.50 7.14
CA ILE A 271 1.48 8.88 8.10
C ILE A 271 2.09 9.13 9.48
N HIS A 272 2.91 8.19 9.98
CA HIS A 272 3.59 8.35 11.26
C HIS A 272 4.52 9.57 11.27
N HIS A 273 5.21 9.81 10.16
CA HIS A 273 6.13 10.93 10.01
C HIS A 273 5.42 12.27 10.00
N THR A 274 4.23 12.32 9.39
CA THR A 274 3.34 13.48 9.33
C THR A 274 2.66 13.74 10.67
N MET A 275 2.14 12.70 11.32
CA MET A 275 1.31 12.79 12.51
C MET A 275 2.12 12.99 13.78
N ARG A 276 3.29 12.33 13.93
CA ARG A 276 4.15 12.45 15.11
C ARG A 276 3.36 12.23 16.41
N THR A 277 3.38 13.21 17.30
CA THR A 277 2.65 13.20 18.58
C THR A 277 1.13 13.14 18.42
N ALA A 278 0.60 13.52 17.26
CA ALA A 278 -0.84 13.51 16.99
C ALA A 278 -1.42 12.09 16.85
N THR A 279 -0.61 11.06 16.57
CA THR A 279 -1.09 9.67 16.43
C THR A 279 -1.81 9.19 17.70
N ARG A 280 -1.29 9.55 18.89
CA ARG A 280 -1.95 9.22 20.17
C ARG A 280 -3.31 9.88 20.34
N ARG A 281 -3.51 11.05 19.72
CA ARG A 281 -4.81 11.73 19.70
C ARG A 281 -5.79 10.97 18.80
N SER A 282 -5.37 10.58 17.59
CA SER A 282 -6.19 9.77 16.69
C SER A 282 -6.65 8.47 17.35
N PHE A 283 -5.77 7.77 18.07
CA PHE A 283 -6.18 6.58 18.84
C PHE A 283 -7.28 6.87 19.87
N LYS A 284 -7.17 7.98 20.62
CA LYS A 284 -8.21 8.39 21.57
C LYS A 284 -9.54 8.72 20.88
N GLU A 285 -9.48 9.35 19.71
CA GLU A 285 -10.65 9.65 18.89
C GLU A 285 -11.34 8.35 18.45
N ILE A 286 -10.60 7.32 17.98
CA ILE A 286 -11.18 6.00 17.65
C ILE A 286 -11.89 5.38 18.85
N VAL A 287 -11.24 5.35 20.02
CA VAL A 287 -11.83 4.76 21.23
C VAL A 287 -13.12 5.49 21.61
N GLN A 288 -13.13 6.83 21.50
CA GLN A 288 -14.30 7.63 21.78
C GLN A 288 -15.44 7.34 20.79
N GLU A 289 -15.17 7.35 19.48
CA GLU A 289 -16.17 7.07 18.45
C GLU A 289 -16.73 5.65 18.56
N ALA A 290 -15.88 4.65 18.79
CA ALA A 290 -16.31 3.27 19.03
C ALA A 290 -17.23 3.16 20.25
N THR A 291 -16.91 3.86 21.33
CA THR A 291 -17.75 3.91 22.54
C THR A 291 -19.10 4.57 22.25
N VAL A 292 -19.14 5.63 21.44
CA VAL A 292 -20.39 6.28 21.05
C VAL A 292 -21.25 5.35 20.19
N MET A 293 -20.65 4.64 19.23
CA MET A 293 -21.34 3.67 18.38
C MET A 293 -21.95 2.54 19.21
N ASP A 294 -21.19 1.94 20.13
CA ASP A 294 -21.66 0.87 21.02
C ASP A 294 -22.85 1.32 21.88
N ASN A 295 -22.74 2.49 22.52
CA ASN A 295 -23.83 3.07 23.31
C ASN A 295 -25.07 3.40 22.48
N SER A 296 -24.88 3.81 21.22
CA SER A 296 -26.00 4.09 20.30
C SER A 296 -26.71 2.79 19.90
N LEU A 297 -25.94 1.75 19.57
CA LEU A 297 -26.46 0.43 19.23
C LEU A 297 -27.22 -0.18 20.42
N GLY A 298 -26.65 -0.13 21.63
CA GLY A 298 -27.29 -0.61 22.85
C GLY A 298 -28.65 0.07 23.10
N ARG A 299 -28.71 1.40 23.00
CA ARG A 299 -29.97 2.15 23.15
C ARG A 299 -31.01 1.79 22.08
N HIS A 300 -30.57 1.56 20.84
CA HIS A 300 -31.47 1.14 19.77
C HIS A 300 -32.04 -0.26 20.04
N LEU A 301 -31.22 -1.21 20.49
CA LEU A 301 -31.66 -2.55 20.86
C LEU A 301 -32.66 -2.52 22.03
N GLU A 302 -32.37 -1.76 23.10
CA GLU A 302 -33.29 -1.58 24.23
C GLU A 302 -34.65 -1.01 23.82
N PHE A 303 -34.66 -0.06 22.88
CA PHE A 303 -35.90 0.51 22.35
C PHE A 303 -36.75 -0.54 21.63
N HIS A 304 -36.13 -1.41 20.82
CA HIS A 304 -36.85 -2.46 20.08
C HIS A 304 -37.31 -3.62 20.96
N GLU A 305 -36.62 -3.94 22.06
CA GLU A 305 -37.13 -4.91 23.05
C GLU A 305 -38.48 -4.48 23.64
N ARG A 306 -38.69 -3.16 23.78
CA ARG A 306 -39.92 -2.58 24.33
C ARG A 306 -41.05 -2.48 23.31
N LEU A 307 -40.77 -2.71 22.02
CA LEU A 307 -41.73 -2.63 20.92
C LEU A 307 -42.49 -3.94 20.64
N LYS A 308 -42.53 -4.90 21.57
CA LYS A 308 -43.30 -6.16 21.39
C LYS A 308 -44.71 -5.87 20.87
N ILE A 309 -44.94 -6.17 19.60
CA ILE A 309 -46.24 -6.10 18.95
C ILE A 309 -47.06 -7.25 19.54
N ASN A 310 -48.01 -6.94 20.41
CA ASN A 310 -49.00 -7.92 20.85
C ASN A 310 -49.86 -8.29 19.64
N HIS A 311 -49.75 -9.54 19.20
CA HIS A 311 -50.68 -10.16 18.26
C HIS A 311 -51.93 -10.65 18.99
#